data_AF-A0A0L0KJ64-F1
#
_entry.id   AF-A0A0L0KJ64-F1
#
_cell.length_a   1.000
_cell.length_b   1.000
_cell.length_c   1.000
_cell.angle_alpha   90.00
_cell.angle_beta   90.00
_cell.angle_gamma   90.00
#
_symmetry.space_group_name_H-M   'P 1'
#
loop_
_entity.id
_entity.type
_entity.pdbx_description
1 polymer ?
#
loop_
_entity_poly.entity_id
_entity_poly.type
_entity_poly.pdbx_seq_one_letter_code
_entity_poly.pdbx_strand_id
1 'polypeptide(L)'
;MNASSTLLPVLVRPTVQGRDWLSSDHCAGPVLNLLAGLGWSVVATPEANVHATSPDGLVYVGWLPEDPAAWKRGVVWQVRVQPIDAESWVQEFGLYTPSEAVAGFLAALVAHR
;
A
#
# COMPACT_ATOMS: atom_id res chain seq x y z
N MET A 1 -9.73 -36.13 51.53
CA MET A 1 -8.76 -35.22 50.87
C MET A 1 -9.18 -35.12 49.41
N ASN A 2 -9.85 -34.04 49.01
CA ASN A 2 -10.24 -33.81 47.61
C ASN A 2 -9.25 -32.82 46.98
N ALA A 3 -8.57 -33.24 45.92
CA ALA A 3 -7.67 -32.40 45.15
C ALA A 3 -8.48 -31.50 44.21
N SER A 4 -8.41 -30.19 44.41
CA SER A 4 -8.91 -29.20 43.46
C SER A 4 -8.00 -29.21 42.22
N SER A 5 -8.56 -29.59 41.06
CA SER A 5 -7.90 -29.38 39.77
C SER A 5 -7.94 -27.90 39.43
N THR A 6 -6.79 -27.24 39.46
CA THR A 6 -6.63 -25.89 38.94
C THR A 6 -6.73 -25.93 37.42
N LEU A 7 -7.89 -25.58 36.87
CA LEU A 7 -8.06 -25.36 35.43
C LEU A 7 -7.26 -24.12 35.04
N LEU A 8 -6.16 -24.32 34.31
CA LEU A 8 -5.42 -23.22 33.70
C LEU A 8 -6.30 -22.54 32.65
N PRO A 9 -6.27 -21.20 32.53
CA PRO A 9 -7.00 -20.51 31.49
C PRO A 9 -6.51 -20.98 30.12
N VAL A 10 -7.46 -21.28 29.23
CA VAL A 10 -7.18 -21.60 27.83
C VAL A 10 -6.35 -20.47 27.23
N LEU A 11 -5.16 -20.80 26.75
CA LEU A 11 -4.34 -19.90 25.96
C LEU A 11 -5.04 -19.67 24.61
N VAL A 12 -5.87 -18.63 24.53
CA VAL A 12 -6.43 -18.17 23.26
C VAL A 12 -5.29 -17.52 22.47
N ARG A 13 -4.67 -18.29 21.58
CA ARG A 13 -3.77 -17.74 20.57
C ARG A 13 -4.65 -17.17 19.46
N PRO A 14 -4.59 -15.85 19.15
CA PRO A 14 -5.26 -15.35 17.96
C PRO A 14 -4.73 -16.12 16.75
N THR A 15 -5.63 -16.66 15.95
CA THR A 15 -5.31 -17.30 14.67
C THR A 15 -4.51 -16.31 13.82
N VAL A 16 -3.37 -16.75 13.28
CA VAL A 16 -2.52 -15.95 12.38
C VAL A 16 -3.23 -15.59 11.06
N GLN A 17 -4.35 -16.25 10.75
CA GLN A 17 -5.16 -15.92 9.58
C GLN A 17 -5.75 -14.51 9.69
N GLY A 18 -5.42 -13.66 8.72
CA GLY A 18 -5.93 -12.29 8.61
C GLY A 18 -4.91 -11.20 8.92
N ARG A 19 -3.65 -11.55 9.18
CA ARG A 19 -2.54 -10.57 9.28
C ARG A 19 -1.50 -10.70 8.18
N ASP A 20 -1.89 -11.30 7.05
CA ASP A 20 -1.03 -11.39 5.87
C ASP A 20 -0.64 -9.98 5.37
N TRP A 21 -1.48 -8.96 5.60
CA TRP A 21 -1.18 -7.54 5.35
C TRP A 21 0.00 -6.97 6.17
N LEU A 22 0.42 -7.63 7.25
CA LEU A 22 1.62 -7.25 8.01
C LEU A 22 2.90 -7.87 7.42
N SER A 23 2.78 -8.85 6.53
CA SER A 23 3.89 -9.49 5.86
C SER A 23 4.00 -8.95 4.44
N SER A 24 4.90 -7.99 4.21
CA SER A 24 5.19 -7.49 2.87
C SER A 24 6.30 -8.32 2.24
N ASP A 25 6.06 -8.87 1.04
CA ASP A 25 7.10 -9.38 0.15
C ASP A 25 7.73 -8.25 -0.70
N HIS A 26 7.40 -6.99 -0.37
CA HIS A 26 7.73 -5.78 -1.10
C HIS A 26 7.19 -5.74 -2.54
N CYS A 27 6.27 -6.66 -2.89
CA CYS A 27 5.63 -6.69 -4.19
C CYS A 27 4.60 -5.55 -4.32
N ALA A 28 4.48 -4.99 -5.51
CA ALA A 28 3.46 -3.99 -5.82
C ALA A 28 2.04 -4.56 -5.97
N GLY A 29 1.89 -5.90 -5.96
CA GLY A 29 0.66 -6.62 -6.26
C GLY A 29 -0.61 -6.05 -5.62
N PRO A 30 -0.66 -5.83 -4.27
CA PRO A 30 -1.84 -5.29 -3.61
C PRO A 30 -2.29 -3.93 -4.18
N VAL A 31 -1.35 -3.02 -4.45
CA VAL A 31 -1.64 -1.70 -5.01
C VAL A 31 -2.05 -1.83 -6.47
N LEU A 32 -1.32 -2.58 -7.29
CA LEU A 32 -1.61 -2.73 -8.72
C LEU A 32 -2.98 -3.36 -8.96
N ASN A 33 -3.35 -4.37 -8.17
CA ASN A 33 -4.67 -5.00 -8.22
C ASN A 33 -5.78 -3.99 -7.87
N LEU A 34 -5.58 -3.17 -6.82
CA LEU A 34 -6.52 -2.11 -6.45
C LEU A 34 -6.69 -1.11 -7.60
N LEU A 35 -5.60 -0.57 -8.14
CA LEU A 35 -5.63 0.46 -9.18
C LEU A 35 -6.27 -0.06 -10.47
N ALA A 36 -5.96 -1.30 -10.87
CA ALA A 36 -6.62 -1.95 -12.00
C ALA A 36 -8.13 -2.13 -11.77
N GLY A 37 -8.53 -2.55 -10.55
CA GLY A 37 -9.94 -2.67 -10.17
C GLY A 37 -10.70 -1.34 -10.17
N LEU A 38 -10.01 -0.23 -9.93
CA LEU A 38 -10.55 1.14 -10.02
C LEU A 38 -10.54 1.71 -11.45
N GLY A 39 -10.06 0.95 -12.44
CA GLY A 39 -10.01 1.38 -13.84
C GLY A 39 -8.93 2.42 -14.14
N TRP A 40 -7.87 2.49 -13.32
CA TRP A 40 -6.76 3.42 -13.57
C TRP A 40 -5.93 2.95 -14.76
N SER A 41 -5.36 3.91 -15.49
CA SER A 41 -4.39 3.61 -16.55
C SER A 41 -3.07 3.24 -15.90
N VAL A 42 -2.61 1.99 -16.09
CA VAL A 42 -1.35 1.47 -15.51
C VAL A 42 -0.36 1.13 -16.63
N VAL A 43 0.87 1.65 -16.53
CA VAL A 43 1.95 1.47 -17.51
C VAL A 43 3.22 1.08 -16.78
N ALA A 44 3.90 0.03 -17.24
CA ALA A 44 5.22 -0.35 -16.77
C ALA A 44 6.31 0.16 -17.72
N THR A 45 7.46 0.56 -17.18
CA THR A 45 8.65 0.87 -17.97
C THR A 45 9.51 -0.40 -18.14
N PRO A 46 10.44 -0.42 -19.13
CA PRO A 46 11.39 -1.54 -19.28
C PRO A 46 12.23 -1.80 -18.03
N GLU A 47 12.46 -0.78 -17.21
CA GLU A 47 13.19 -0.83 -15.95
C GLU A 47 12.30 -1.28 -14.77
N ALA A 48 11.14 -1.91 -15.03
CA ALA A 48 10.24 -2.41 -13.99
C ALA A 48 9.63 -1.35 -13.04
N ASN A 49 9.73 -0.06 -13.37
CA ASN A 49 8.93 0.97 -12.71
C ASN A 49 7.49 0.90 -13.22
N VAL A 50 6.52 1.22 -12.37
CA VAL A 50 5.10 1.23 -12.75
C VAL A 50 4.49 2.60 -12.43
N HIS A 51 3.75 3.12 -13.39
CA HIS A 51 3.08 4.40 -13.34
C HIS A 51 1.58 4.18 -13.52
N ALA A 52 0.78 4.76 -12.65
CA ALA A 52 -0.67 4.70 -12.71
C ALA A 52 -1.27 6.10 -12.62
N THR A 53 -2.33 6.34 -13.38
CA THR A 53 -3.06 7.61 -13.40
C THR A 53 -4.55 7.38 -13.26
N SER A 54 -5.20 8.16 -12.41
CA SER A 54 -6.65 8.09 -12.19
C SER A 54 -7.42 8.46 -13.46
N PRO A 55 -8.66 7.96 -13.65
CA PRO A 55 -9.44 8.21 -14.86
C PRO A 55 -9.68 9.69 -15.19
N ASP A 56 -9.69 10.55 -14.17
CA ASP A 56 -9.85 11.99 -14.31
C ASP A 56 -8.52 12.76 -14.35
N GLY A 57 -7.38 12.07 -14.30
CA GLY A 57 -6.05 12.66 -14.38
C GLY A 57 -5.56 13.40 -13.13
N LEU A 58 -6.36 13.48 -12.06
CA LEU A 58 -6.00 14.27 -10.87
C LEU A 58 -5.05 13.55 -9.91
N VAL A 59 -4.89 12.22 -10.02
CA VAL A 59 -3.99 11.44 -9.16
C VAL A 59 -3.03 10.61 -10.00
N TYR A 60 -1.75 10.69 -9.64
CA TYR A 60 -0.69 9.84 -10.17
C TYR A 60 -0.08 9.00 -9.04
N VAL A 61 0.17 7.72 -9.32
CA VAL A 61 0.86 6.79 -8.43
C VAL A 61 2.04 6.18 -9.18
N GLY A 62 3.24 6.31 -8.63
CA GLY A 62 4.44 5.63 -9.10
C GLY A 62 4.91 4.58 -8.11
N TRP A 63 5.11 3.35 -8.58
CA TRP A 63 5.96 2.35 -7.94
C TRP A 63 7.33 2.40 -8.64
N LEU A 64 8.36 2.81 -7.90
CA LEU A 64 9.63 3.27 -8.44
C LEU A 64 10.82 2.48 -7.85
N PRO A 65 10.84 1.13 -7.91
CA PRO A 65 11.92 0.34 -7.35
C PRO A 65 13.27 0.62 -8.04
N GLU A 66 13.26 1.01 -9.31
CA GLU A 66 14.46 1.18 -10.14
C GLU A 66 14.71 2.65 -10.53
N ASP A 67 13.95 3.61 -10.01
CA ASP A 67 14.20 5.03 -10.26
C ASP A 67 15.40 5.51 -9.41
N PRO A 68 16.52 5.95 -10.02
CA PRO A 68 17.71 6.32 -9.26
C PRO A 68 17.51 7.56 -8.38
N ALA A 69 16.60 8.47 -8.73
CA ALA A 69 16.33 9.67 -7.96
C ALA A 69 15.44 9.36 -6.75
N ALA A 70 14.43 8.50 -6.90
CA ALA A 70 13.60 7.99 -5.81
C ALA A 70 14.45 7.16 -4.84
N TRP A 71 15.30 6.27 -5.37
CA TRP A 71 16.18 5.45 -4.55
C TRP A 71 17.13 6.25 -3.66
N LYS A 72 17.72 7.33 -4.19
CA LYS A 72 18.56 8.27 -3.42
C LYS A 72 17.82 8.92 -2.24
N ARG A 73 16.49 9.02 -2.30
CA ARG A 73 15.64 9.53 -1.22
C ARG A 73 15.04 8.43 -0.35
N GLY A 74 15.33 7.16 -0.63
CA GLY A 74 14.74 6.01 0.06
C GLY A 74 13.25 5.81 -0.25
N VAL A 75 12.80 6.24 -1.44
CA VAL A 75 11.40 6.22 -1.87
C VAL A 75 11.17 5.08 -2.84
N VAL A 76 10.09 4.32 -2.64
CA VAL A 76 9.62 3.25 -3.53
C VAL A 76 8.24 3.57 -4.07
N TRP A 77 7.42 4.32 -3.34
CA TRP A 77 6.11 4.77 -3.79
C TRP A 77 6.03 6.28 -3.80
N GLN A 78 5.41 6.84 -4.83
CA GLN A 78 5.10 8.25 -4.91
C GLN A 78 3.64 8.45 -5.35
N VAL A 79 2.86 9.13 -4.51
CA VAL A 79 1.50 9.55 -4.84
C VAL A 79 1.51 11.05 -5.03
N ARG A 80 1.08 11.53 -6.20
CA ARG A 80 0.92 12.96 -6.50
C ARG A 80 -0.56 13.24 -6.72
N VAL A 81 -1.07 14.27 -6.06
CA VAL A 81 -2.46 14.71 -6.20
C VAL A 81 -2.46 16.15 -6.68
N GLN A 82 -3.19 16.39 -7.77
CA GLN A 82 -3.35 17.69 -8.42
C GLN A 82 -4.85 18.01 -8.50
N PRO A 83 -5.45 18.48 -7.41
CA PRO A 83 -6.86 18.86 -7.40
C PRO A 83 -7.09 20.16 -8.17
N ILE A 84 -8.31 20.37 -8.68
CA ILE A 84 -8.66 21.53 -9.51
C ILE A 84 -8.66 22.83 -8.67
N ASP A 85 -9.21 22.76 -7.45
CA ASP A 85 -9.48 23.93 -6.60
C ASP A 85 -8.68 23.92 -5.27
N ALA A 86 -7.59 23.16 -5.21
CA ALA A 86 -6.74 23.08 -4.02
C ALA A 86 -5.25 22.93 -4.37
N GLU A 87 -4.39 23.07 -3.37
CA GLU A 87 -2.95 22.93 -3.57
C GLU A 87 -2.57 21.49 -3.90
N SER A 88 -1.66 21.34 -4.87
CA SER A 88 -1.10 20.03 -5.22
C SER A 88 -0.16 19.53 -4.14
N TRP A 89 -0.19 18.23 -3.86
CA TRP A 89 0.66 17.63 -2.85
C TRP A 89 1.23 16.28 -3.28
N VAL A 90 2.27 15.86 -2.57
CA VAL A 90 2.98 14.60 -2.81
C VAL A 90 3.12 13.85 -1.49
N GLN A 91 2.79 12.56 -1.51
CA GLN A 91 3.08 11.61 -0.44
C GLN A 91 4.03 10.55 -0.97
N GLU A 92 5.16 10.36 -0.29
CA GLU A 92 6.15 9.34 -0.62
C GLU A 92 6.16 8.25 0.45
N PHE A 93 6.38 6.99 0.04
CA PHE A 93 6.57 5.87 0.94
C PHE A 93 7.86 5.11 0.59
N GLY A 94 8.58 4.69 1.62
CA GLY A 94 9.85 3.99 1.47
C GLY A 94 9.71 2.48 1.38
N LEU A 95 10.84 1.80 1.22
CA LEU A 95 10.94 0.34 1.09
C LEU A 95 10.24 -0.43 2.22
N TYR A 96 10.28 0.10 3.45
CA TYR A 96 9.72 -0.55 4.63
C TYR A 96 8.23 -0.30 4.85
N THR A 97 7.58 0.47 3.97
CA THR A 97 6.13 0.62 4.01
C THR A 97 5.49 -0.60 3.31
N PRO A 98 4.63 -1.37 4.00
CA PRO A 98 3.89 -2.46 3.37
C PRO A 98 3.02 -1.96 2.21
N SER A 99 2.99 -2.70 1.10
CA SER A 99 2.17 -2.34 -0.06
C SER A 99 0.68 -2.27 0.27
N GLU A 100 0.21 -3.05 1.23
CA GLU A 100 -1.16 -3.03 1.74
C GLU A 100 -1.48 -1.71 2.46
N ALA A 101 -0.51 -1.12 3.16
CA ALA A 101 -0.70 0.19 3.79
C ALA A 101 -0.83 1.29 2.72
N VAL A 102 -0.04 1.20 1.65
CA VAL A 102 -0.16 2.10 0.49
C VAL A 102 -1.50 1.92 -0.21
N ALA A 103 -1.94 0.67 -0.40
CA ALA A 103 -3.26 0.37 -0.98
C ALA A 103 -4.40 0.91 -0.11
N GLY A 104 -4.32 0.74 1.21
CA GLY A 104 -5.29 1.31 2.15
C GLY A 104 -5.35 2.83 2.11
N PHE A 105 -4.19 3.49 2.05
CA PHE A 105 -4.09 4.94 1.85
C PHE A 105 -4.78 5.37 0.54
N LEU A 106 -4.51 4.69 -0.57
CA LEU A 106 -5.10 5.01 -1.88
C LEU A 106 -6.61 4.76 -1.90
N ALA A 107 -7.09 3.68 -1.27
CA ALA A 107 -8.52 3.40 -1.14
C ALA A 107 -9.24 4.52 -0.37
N ALA A 108 -8.66 4.96 0.76
CA ALA A 108 -9.20 6.06 1.53
C ALA A 108 -9.16 7.39 0.75
N LEU A 109 -8.04 7.68 0.06
CA LEU A 109 -7.90 8.85 -0.78
C LEU A 109 -8.99 8.91 -1.86
N VAL A 110 -9.23 7.81 -2.56
CA VAL A 110 -10.24 7.74 -3.62
C VAL A 110 -11.66 7.86 -3.06
N ALA A 111 -11.92 7.33 -1.87
CA ALA A 111 -13.24 7.41 -1.23
C ALA A 111 -13.60 8.81 -0.70
N HIS A 112 -12.60 9.68 -0.47
CA HIS A 112 -12.76 10.96 0.23
C HIS A 112 -12.23 12.17 -0.55
N ARG A 113 -12.11 12.04 -1.87
CA ARG A 113 -11.67 13.12 -2.75
C ARG A 113 -12.85 13.93 -3.29
#